data_AF-A0A9P4S3C6-F1
#
_entry.id   AF-A0A9P4S3C6-F1
#
_cell.length_a   1.000
_cell.length_b   1.000
_cell.length_c   1.000
_cell.angle_alpha   90.00
_cell.angle_beta   90.00
_cell.angle_gamma   90.00
#
_symmetry.space_group_name_H-M   'P 1'
#
loop_
_entity.id
_entity.type
_entity.pdbx_description
1 polymer ?
#
loop_
_entity_poly.entity_id
_entity_poly.type
_entity_poly.pdbx_seq_one_letter_code
_entity_poly.pdbx_strand_id
1 'polypeptide(L)'
;MSSLPCRADVKPSPTSGSGLFARENIPPGELILSLARPLIAVLDLPRLSDSCSNCFIWSTTPLFSSKGDAVDKVGVKACSGCKVLKYCSTKCQSQSWKRHHKHECSRFKEFLRSNQLPNAVRATIQILTMRRHGALTDDQWDSLGRLTSHLDHIRSTESHKQLLEKIEVLSKGALEISGTQNAFNEGIAQEIFAKVLTNSFALITPTYDPLGICLDPLLASANHSCDPNAFIVMDGPEVSLRALKDIKGDQEVFISYIDSSNPFYRRQSELKSRYHFTCACSNCEKGSTLPQDEFLVSSVTKYWASKARILLKERRDLSSTIEHGGPNYVGCDELRLRYMAILQAKAFDALEKSRDLEDNQEAMTMLDDNMQMCYQSGMFSPTRQPFAALRKELYVRTLTAGQFVAALMQASKIHFHVDPVLYPQPHHPLRVVHIWTLVKLIIYLVNEIDSYPPVQNMQEKGGLDFPVIAYSLLLQVEANVEKSHGKSSRFAQMVYRKAEEVKSDLTGGNEVILKGFSECIEPQWRLFKQAGTWLFC
;
A
#
# COMPACT_ATOMS: atom_id res chain seq x y z
N MET A 1 -22.91 -8.45 20.75
CA MET A 1 -21.88 -8.61 19.71
C MET A 1 -20.79 -9.45 20.33
N SER A 2 -20.52 -10.65 19.82
CA SER A 2 -19.36 -11.43 20.27
C SER A 2 -18.13 -10.54 20.11
N SER A 3 -17.36 -10.32 21.17
CA SER A 3 -16.09 -9.60 21.06
C SER A 3 -15.26 -10.29 20.00
N LEU A 4 -14.86 -9.56 18.96
CA LEU A 4 -13.95 -10.10 17.96
C LEU A 4 -12.67 -10.54 18.65
N PRO A 5 -12.00 -11.60 18.14
CA PRO A 5 -10.77 -12.08 18.73
C PRO A 5 -9.73 -10.94 18.78
N CYS A 6 -9.22 -10.70 19.97
CA CYS A 6 -8.09 -9.82 20.23
C CYS A 6 -7.12 -10.60 21.12
N ARG A 7 -5.83 -10.61 20.79
CA ARG A 7 -4.76 -11.30 21.52
C ARG A 7 -3.69 -10.32 22.00
N ALA A 8 -4.04 -9.03 22.05
CA ALA A 8 -3.15 -7.96 22.45
C ALA A 8 -3.89 -6.92 23.30
N ASP A 9 -3.13 -6.21 24.14
CA ASP A 9 -3.63 -5.12 24.99
C ASP A 9 -2.81 -3.86 24.76
N VAL A 10 -3.44 -2.69 24.97
CA VAL A 10 -2.72 -1.41 24.96
C VAL A 10 -2.06 -1.21 26.32
N LYS A 11 -0.74 -1.04 26.35
CA LYS A 11 0.07 -0.81 27.55
C LYS A 11 1.03 0.38 27.32
N PRO A 12 1.58 0.99 28.38
CA PRO A 12 2.67 1.96 28.21
C PRO A 12 3.85 1.35 27.46
N SER A 13 4.31 2.01 26.39
CA SER A 13 5.50 1.63 25.64
C SER A 13 6.73 2.32 26.25
N PRO A 14 7.84 1.60 26.46
CA PRO A 14 9.09 2.19 26.96
C PRO A 14 9.65 3.32 26.08
N THR A 15 9.31 3.34 24.79
CA THR A 15 9.90 4.25 23.80
C THR A 15 8.92 5.20 23.13
N SER A 16 7.61 4.94 23.23
CA SER A 16 6.63 5.57 22.33
C SER A 16 5.30 5.95 23.01
N GLY A 17 5.30 6.12 24.33
CA GLY A 17 4.11 6.50 25.10
C GLY A 17 3.21 5.30 25.38
N SER A 18 2.28 4.98 24.47
CA SER A 18 1.47 3.75 24.52
C SER A 18 1.80 2.85 23.35
N GLY A 19 1.62 1.54 23.51
CA GLY A 19 1.87 0.54 22.48
C GLY A 19 0.91 -0.65 22.60
N LEU A 20 0.82 -1.43 21.54
CA LEU A 20 0.03 -2.66 21.50
C LEU A 20 0.94 -3.85 21.85
N PHE A 21 0.60 -4.66 22.86
CA PHE A 21 1.44 -5.75 23.34
C PHE A 21 0.70 -7.08 23.25
N ALA A 22 1.36 -8.13 22.74
CA ALA A 22 0.78 -9.47 22.67
C ALA A 22 0.55 -10.05 24.08
N ARG A 23 -0.58 -10.72 24.30
CA ARG A 23 -0.91 -11.40 25.57
C ARG A 23 -0.27 -12.78 25.71
N GLU A 24 0.12 -13.35 24.59
CA GLU A 24 0.58 -14.73 24.47
C GLU A 24 1.46 -14.86 23.24
N ASN A 25 2.01 -16.05 23.01
CA ASN A 25 2.80 -16.33 21.83
C ASN A 25 1.90 -16.41 20.58
N ILE A 26 2.28 -15.67 19.53
CA ILE A 26 1.56 -15.56 18.26
C ILE A 26 2.52 -15.97 17.12
N PRO A 27 2.31 -17.15 16.51
CA PRO A 27 3.08 -17.60 15.35
C PRO A 27 2.86 -16.75 14.08
N PRO A 28 3.76 -16.80 13.08
CA PRO A 28 3.59 -16.13 11.81
C PRO A 28 2.28 -16.51 11.09
N GLY A 29 1.57 -15.50 10.61
CA GLY A 29 0.29 -15.62 9.90
C GLY A 29 -0.95 -15.62 10.80
N GLU A 30 -0.77 -15.82 12.11
CA GLU A 30 -1.89 -15.86 13.04
C GLU A 30 -2.51 -14.48 13.27
N LEU A 31 -3.81 -14.49 13.59
CA LEU A 31 -4.58 -13.28 13.88
C LEU A 31 -4.15 -12.71 15.23
N ILE A 32 -3.82 -11.42 15.27
CA ILE A 32 -3.54 -10.66 16.51
C ILE A 32 -4.82 -10.00 16.99
N LEU A 33 -5.49 -9.24 16.13
CA LEU A 33 -6.81 -8.67 16.41
C LEU A 33 -7.63 -8.52 15.12
N SER A 34 -8.95 -8.54 15.25
CA SER A 34 -9.89 -8.19 14.17
C SER A 34 -10.85 -7.10 14.62
N LEU A 35 -11.15 -6.17 13.71
CA LEU A 35 -12.16 -5.13 13.83
C LEU A 35 -13.20 -5.34 12.74
N ALA A 36 -14.49 -5.36 13.10
CA ALA A 36 -15.57 -5.46 12.12
C ALA A 36 -15.60 -4.25 11.17
N ARG A 37 -15.08 -3.12 11.66
CA ARG A 37 -15.01 -1.82 10.99
C ARG A 37 -14.07 -0.89 11.74
N PRO A 38 -13.23 -0.09 11.06
CA PRO A 38 -12.54 1.02 11.69
C PRO A 38 -13.55 2.10 12.14
N LEU A 39 -13.32 2.72 13.29
CA LEU A 39 -14.20 3.75 13.84
C LEU A 39 -14.60 4.82 12.80
N ILE A 40 -13.62 5.33 12.05
CA ILE A 40 -13.78 6.31 10.98
C ILE A 40 -13.18 5.75 9.68
N ALA A 41 -13.85 5.98 8.56
CA ALA A 41 -13.32 5.64 7.25
C ALA A 41 -13.97 6.51 6.18
N VAL A 42 -13.14 7.12 5.34
CA VAL A 42 -13.55 8.01 4.24
C VAL A 42 -12.84 7.60 2.96
N LEU A 43 -13.59 7.52 1.86
CA LEU A 43 -13.06 7.20 0.53
C LEU A 43 -12.38 8.43 -0.10
N ASP A 44 -11.33 8.21 -0.89
CA ASP A 44 -10.77 9.22 -1.79
C ASP A 44 -11.83 9.76 -2.74
N LEU A 45 -11.67 11.01 -3.19
CA LEU A 45 -12.64 11.65 -4.09
C LEU A 45 -12.90 10.84 -5.38
N PRO A 46 -11.87 10.32 -6.09
CA PRO A 46 -12.10 9.46 -7.26
C PRO A 46 -12.91 8.21 -6.90
N ARG A 47 -12.71 7.66 -5.70
CA ARG A 47 -13.35 6.42 -5.21
C ARG A 47 -14.80 6.60 -4.78
N LEU A 48 -15.26 7.83 -4.52
CA LEU A 48 -16.69 8.10 -4.32
C LEU A 48 -17.54 7.76 -5.55
N SER A 49 -16.93 7.79 -6.74
CA SER A 49 -17.64 7.53 -7.99
C SER A 49 -17.90 6.05 -8.24
N ASP A 50 -17.05 5.17 -7.71
CA ASP A 50 -16.96 3.77 -8.09
C ASP A 50 -16.99 2.79 -6.90
N SER A 51 -16.97 3.27 -5.65
CA SER A 51 -16.89 2.41 -4.48
C SER A 51 -18.06 2.64 -3.52
N CYS A 52 -18.51 1.56 -2.87
CA CYS A 52 -19.57 1.65 -1.89
C CYS A 52 -19.06 2.38 -0.64
N SER A 53 -19.65 3.53 -0.31
CA SER A 53 -19.28 4.33 0.86
C SER A 53 -19.61 3.68 2.21
N ASN A 54 -20.26 2.51 2.20
CA ASN A 54 -20.46 1.71 3.42
C ASN A 54 -19.48 0.53 3.49
N CYS A 55 -19.55 -0.43 2.57
CA CYS A 55 -18.78 -1.68 2.67
C CYS A 55 -17.45 -1.66 1.91
N PHE A 56 -17.11 -0.55 1.25
CA PHE A 56 -15.86 -0.36 0.50
C PHE A 56 -15.63 -1.36 -0.64
N ILE A 57 -16.67 -2.12 -1.00
CA ILE A 57 -16.66 -2.91 -2.24
C ILE A 57 -16.59 -1.95 -3.42
N TRP A 58 -15.62 -2.19 -4.28
CA TRP A 58 -15.33 -1.45 -5.48
C TRP A 58 -16.11 -2.03 -6.67
N SER A 59 -16.78 -1.17 -7.45
CA SER A 59 -17.73 -1.55 -8.51
C SER A 59 -17.17 -1.56 -9.93
N THR A 60 -16.04 -0.90 -10.17
CA THR A 60 -15.35 -0.90 -11.45
C THR A 60 -14.06 -1.70 -11.32
N THR A 61 -13.98 -2.79 -12.05
CA THR A 61 -12.84 -3.71 -12.05
C THR A 61 -11.83 -3.24 -13.10
N PRO A 62 -10.64 -2.71 -12.74
CA PRO A 62 -9.52 -2.72 -13.68
C PRO A 62 -9.24 -4.18 -14.04
N LEU A 63 -8.89 -4.46 -15.30
CA LEU A 63 -8.79 -5.83 -15.82
C LEU A 63 -7.98 -6.83 -14.96
N PHE A 64 -7.09 -6.36 -14.08
CA PHE A 64 -6.21 -7.19 -13.24
C PHE A 64 -6.34 -6.95 -11.73
N SER A 65 -7.05 -5.92 -11.26
CA SER A 65 -7.57 -5.92 -9.87
C SER A 65 -8.86 -6.70 -9.87
N SER A 66 -8.84 -7.90 -9.25
CA SER A 66 -10.01 -8.77 -9.08
C SER A 66 -11.03 -8.80 -10.25
N LYS A 67 -10.61 -9.13 -11.48
CA LYS A 67 -11.47 -9.96 -12.34
C LYS A 67 -11.54 -11.35 -11.69
N GLY A 68 -12.40 -11.43 -10.68
CA GLY A 68 -13.05 -12.68 -10.34
C GLY A 68 -14.05 -12.98 -11.45
N ASP A 69 -14.20 -14.26 -11.73
CA ASP A 69 -15.26 -14.80 -12.58
C ASP A 69 -16.56 -14.13 -12.27
N ALA A 70 -17.16 -13.46 -13.27
CA ALA A 70 -18.58 -13.14 -13.35
C ALA A 70 -19.36 -12.99 -12.03
N VAL A 71 -18.82 -12.30 -11.02
CA VAL A 71 -19.59 -11.84 -9.87
C VAL A 71 -20.05 -10.45 -10.28
N ASP A 72 -21.28 -10.41 -10.81
CA ASP A 72 -22.13 -9.25 -11.08
C ASP A 72 -21.42 -7.90 -10.94
N LYS A 73 -21.35 -7.11 -12.03
CA LYS A 73 -21.00 -5.67 -11.95
C LYS A 73 -21.82 -5.03 -10.82
N VAL A 74 -21.22 -4.88 -9.64
CA VAL A 74 -21.94 -4.36 -8.46
C VAL A 74 -22.01 -2.85 -8.61
N GLY A 75 -22.83 -2.36 -9.53
CA GLY A 75 -22.99 -0.93 -9.75
C GLY A 75 -23.36 -0.21 -8.45
N VAL A 76 -22.71 0.93 -8.18
CA VAL A 76 -23.04 1.76 -7.02
C VAL A 76 -24.09 2.82 -7.39
N LYS A 77 -25.10 3.00 -6.53
CA LYS A 77 -26.16 4.00 -6.69
C LYS A 77 -25.95 5.17 -5.75
N ALA A 78 -26.07 6.38 -6.26
CA ALA A 78 -25.90 7.61 -5.47
C ALA A 78 -27.03 7.80 -4.45
N CYS A 79 -26.67 8.31 -3.27
CA CYS A 79 -27.64 8.76 -2.26
C CYS A 79 -28.60 9.79 -2.87
N SER A 80 -29.92 9.61 -2.68
CA SER A 80 -30.93 10.53 -3.21
C SER A 80 -30.83 11.94 -2.63
N GLY A 81 -30.38 12.08 -1.37
CA GLY A 81 -30.20 13.37 -0.71
C GLY A 81 -28.95 14.10 -1.18
N CYS A 82 -27.76 13.57 -0.85
CA CYS A 82 -26.50 14.25 -1.12
C CYS A 82 -25.97 14.04 -2.53
N LYS A 83 -26.34 12.98 -3.26
CA LYS A 83 -25.76 12.59 -4.58
C LYS A 83 -24.23 12.44 -4.61
N VAL A 84 -23.56 12.54 -3.47
CA VAL A 84 -22.11 12.40 -3.32
C VAL A 84 -21.75 10.95 -3.00
N LEU A 85 -22.21 10.44 -1.85
CA LEU A 85 -21.93 9.05 -1.46
C LEU A 85 -22.74 8.07 -2.32
N LYS A 86 -22.13 6.94 -2.67
CA LYS A 86 -22.76 5.88 -3.45
C LYS A 86 -22.72 4.54 -2.71
N TYR A 87 -23.67 3.67 -3.01
CA TYR A 87 -23.85 2.40 -2.31
C TYR A 87 -24.16 1.26 -3.28
N CYS A 88 -23.58 0.09 -3.03
CA CYS A 88 -23.86 -1.12 -3.82
C CYS A 88 -25.27 -1.68 -3.62
N SER A 89 -25.95 -1.31 -2.53
CA SER A 89 -27.28 -1.83 -2.18
C SER A 89 -28.02 -0.88 -1.25
N THR A 90 -29.35 -1.00 -1.23
CA THR A 90 -30.23 -0.33 -0.26
C THR A 90 -29.83 -0.70 1.18
N LYS A 91 -29.47 -1.97 1.44
CA LYS A 91 -28.93 -2.42 2.74
C LYS A 91 -27.71 -1.61 3.17
N CYS A 92 -26.72 -1.43 2.30
CA CYS A 92 -25.54 -0.62 2.60
C CYS A 92 -25.86 0.86 2.83
N GLN A 93 -26.77 1.44 2.04
CA GLN A 93 -27.23 2.81 2.25
C GLN A 93 -27.93 2.97 3.61
N SER A 94 -28.84 2.07 3.97
CA SER A 94 -29.55 2.11 5.25
C SER A 94 -28.61 1.93 6.44
N GLN A 95 -27.60 1.06 6.34
CA GLN A 95 -26.58 0.89 7.38
C GLN A 95 -25.73 2.16 7.55
N SER A 96 -25.28 2.76 6.45
CA SER A 96 -24.54 4.04 6.49
C SER A 96 -25.37 5.17 7.08
N TRP A 97 -26.64 5.28 6.67
CA TRP A 97 -27.60 6.26 7.18
C TRP A 97 -27.79 6.16 8.69
N LYS A 98 -27.98 4.94 9.20
CA LYS A 98 -28.11 4.70 10.65
C LYS A 98 -26.83 5.02 11.42
N ARG A 99 -25.65 4.76 10.83
CA ARG A 99 -24.35 4.94 11.49
C ARG A 99 -23.96 6.42 11.62
N HIS A 100 -23.98 7.17 10.52
CA HIS A 100 -23.54 8.58 10.55
C HIS A 100 -24.07 9.42 9.38
N HIS A 101 -24.31 8.82 8.20
CA HIS A 101 -24.54 9.60 6.97
C HIS A 101 -25.71 10.60 7.07
N LYS A 102 -26.74 10.30 7.87
CA LYS A 102 -27.88 11.21 8.09
C LYS A 102 -27.47 12.60 8.63
N HIS A 103 -26.34 12.69 9.33
CA HIS A 103 -25.84 13.92 9.94
C HIS A 103 -24.97 14.77 9.02
N GLU A 104 -24.41 14.17 7.96
CA GLU A 104 -23.53 14.82 6.99
C GLU A 104 -24.20 15.01 5.62
N CYS A 105 -25.29 14.31 5.33
CA CYS A 105 -25.91 14.27 4.00
C CYS A 105 -26.29 15.66 3.46
N SER A 106 -26.86 16.54 4.30
CA SER A 106 -27.18 17.91 3.91
C SER A 106 -25.93 18.73 3.63
N ARG A 107 -24.89 18.58 4.46
CA ARG A 107 -23.60 19.29 4.31
C ARG A 107 -22.85 18.85 3.06
N PHE A 108 -22.84 17.56 2.76
CA PHE A 108 -22.22 17.05 1.54
C PHE A 108 -22.98 17.49 0.28
N LYS A 109 -24.31 17.65 0.35
CA LYS A 109 -25.10 18.23 -0.74
C LYS A 109 -24.64 19.66 -1.07
N GLU A 110 -24.40 20.45 -0.03
CA GLU A 110 -24.07 21.88 -0.14
C GLU A 110 -22.60 22.11 -0.52
N PHE A 111 -21.67 21.46 0.18
CA PHE A 111 -20.25 21.78 0.08
C PHE A 111 -19.46 20.79 -0.79
N LEU A 112 -19.71 19.49 -0.66
CA LEU A 112 -18.87 18.46 -1.29
C LEU A 112 -19.27 18.15 -2.74
N ARG A 113 -20.46 18.57 -3.18
CA ARG A 113 -20.84 18.50 -4.61
C ARG A 113 -20.01 19.43 -5.49
N SER A 114 -19.67 20.60 -4.97
CA SER A 114 -19.03 21.66 -5.74
C SER A 114 -17.57 21.90 -5.34
N ASN A 115 -17.12 21.34 -4.22
CA ASN A 115 -15.75 21.49 -3.73
C ASN A 115 -15.09 20.14 -3.51
N GLN A 116 -13.78 20.09 -3.74
CA GLN A 116 -12.94 18.95 -3.42
C GLN A 116 -12.40 19.09 -1.99
N LEU A 117 -13.05 18.45 -1.03
CA LEU A 117 -12.58 18.47 0.36
C LEU A 117 -11.56 17.34 0.61
N PRO A 118 -10.37 17.65 1.17
CA PRO A 118 -9.38 16.65 1.55
C PRO A 118 -9.95 15.58 2.50
N ASN A 119 -9.36 14.40 2.48
CA ASN A 119 -9.80 13.28 3.33
C ASN A 119 -9.80 13.63 4.82
N ALA A 120 -8.75 14.29 5.31
CA ALA A 120 -8.64 14.68 6.71
C ALA A 120 -9.76 15.63 7.15
N VAL A 121 -10.18 16.55 6.28
CA VAL A 121 -11.33 17.45 6.51
C VAL A 121 -12.62 16.63 6.61
N ARG A 122 -12.85 15.70 5.67
CA ARG A 122 -14.05 14.85 5.66
C ARG A 122 -14.12 13.91 6.87
N ALA A 123 -13.00 13.32 7.27
CA ALA A 123 -12.90 12.51 8.48
C ALA A 123 -13.16 13.35 9.75
N THR A 124 -12.66 14.58 9.80
CA THR A 124 -12.92 15.51 10.92
C THR A 124 -14.39 15.90 11.01
N ILE A 125 -15.04 16.22 9.88
CA ILE A 125 -16.48 16.45 9.81
C ILE A 125 -17.26 15.24 10.33
N GLN A 126 -16.88 14.03 9.91
CA GLN A 126 -17.51 12.80 10.37
C GLN A 126 -17.37 12.62 11.88
N ILE A 127 -16.18 12.80 12.45
CA ILE A 127 -15.94 12.68 13.90
C ILE A 127 -16.80 13.69 14.69
N LEU A 128 -16.77 14.97 14.30
CA LEU A 128 -17.50 16.04 15.01
C LEU A 128 -19.02 15.82 14.93
N THR A 129 -19.55 15.48 13.75
CA THR A 129 -20.98 15.20 13.59
C THR A 129 -21.41 13.96 14.36
N MET A 130 -20.63 12.88 14.33
CA MET A 130 -20.94 11.68 15.09
C MET A 130 -20.92 11.94 16.60
N ARG A 131 -19.94 12.70 17.13
CA ARG A 131 -19.90 13.05 18.56
C ARG A 131 -21.11 13.90 18.95
N ARG A 132 -21.41 14.96 18.20
CA ARG A 132 -22.54 15.85 18.50
C ARG A 132 -23.87 15.12 18.58
N HIS A 133 -24.08 14.12 17.72
CA HIS A 133 -25.33 13.39 17.62
C HIS A 133 -25.37 12.08 18.41
N GLY A 134 -24.38 11.85 19.29
CA GLY A 134 -24.33 10.65 20.15
C GLY A 134 -24.06 9.35 19.40
N ALA A 135 -23.55 9.41 18.16
CA ALA A 135 -23.15 8.24 17.39
C ALA A 135 -21.74 7.73 17.76
N LEU A 136 -20.93 8.57 18.43
CA LEU A 136 -19.74 8.13 19.17
C LEU A 136 -20.09 8.01 20.65
N THR A 137 -19.84 6.82 21.21
CA THR A 137 -19.90 6.58 22.66
C THR A 137 -18.82 7.40 23.39
N ASP A 138 -19.00 7.61 24.70
CA ASP A 138 -17.98 8.28 25.52
C ASP A 138 -16.65 7.53 25.49
N ASP A 139 -16.67 6.20 25.60
CA ASP A 139 -15.46 5.37 25.51
C ASP A 139 -14.72 5.54 24.16
N GLN A 140 -15.45 5.62 23.05
CA GLN A 140 -14.86 5.87 21.73
C GLN A 140 -14.28 7.28 21.61
N TRP A 141 -14.97 8.28 22.17
CA TRP A 141 -14.50 9.65 22.21
C TRP A 141 -13.23 9.79 23.04
N ASP A 142 -13.20 9.17 24.22
CA ASP A 142 -12.03 9.16 25.10
C ASP A 142 -10.85 8.40 24.45
N SER A 143 -11.15 7.32 23.74
CA SER A 143 -10.14 6.57 22.97
C SER A 143 -9.52 7.41 21.85
N LEU A 144 -10.33 8.20 21.13
CA LEU A 144 -9.81 9.19 20.18
C LEU A 144 -8.99 10.26 20.89
N GLY A 145 -9.43 10.72 22.08
CA GLY A 145 -8.72 11.72 22.89
C GLY A 145 -7.29 11.31 23.25
N ARG A 146 -7.07 10.02 23.52
CA ARG A 146 -5.76 9.43 23.88
C ARG A 146 -4.76 9.36 22.73
N LEU A 147 -5.18 9.52 21.47
CA LEU A 147 -4.26 9.49 20.33
C LEU A 147 -3.36 10.73 20.31
N THR A 148 -2.11 10.56 19.87
CA THR A 148 -1.17 11.68 19.77
C THR A 148 -1.54 12.62 18.62
N SER A 149 -1.60 13.92 18.87
CA SER A 149 -1.84 14.94 17.83
C SER A 149 -0.55 15.62 17.34
N HIS A 150 0.53 15.55 18.13
CA HIS A 150 1.77 16.32 17.96
C HIS A 150 1.56 17.84 17.86
N LEU A 151 0.38 18.37 18.20
CA LEU A 151 0.05 19.76 17.93
C LEU A 151 0.94 20.74 18.72
N ASP A 152 1.28 20.42 19.96
CA ASP A 152 2.20 21.24 20.77
C ASP A 152 3.62 21.27 20.17
N HIS A 153 4.11 20.13 19.68
CA HIS A 153 5.39 20.07 18.98
C HIS A 153 5.36 20.89 17.69
N ILE A 154 4.29 20.75 16.89
CA ILE A 154 4.07 21.53 15.66
C ILE A 154 4.05 23.04 15.97
N ARG A 155 3.33 23.47 17.00
CA ARG A 155 3.25 24.88 17.41
C ARG A 155 4.58 25.47 17.86
N SER A 156 5.41 24.67 18.53
CA SER A 156 6.71 25.10 19.06
C SER A 156 7.86 25.03 18.04
N THR A 157 7.63 24.48 16.85
CA THR A 157 8.69 24.23 15.85
C THR A 157 8.57 25.21 14.69
N GLU A 158 9.55 26.12 14.54
CA GLU A 158 9.51 27.19 13.53
C GLU A 158 9.36 26.64 12.09
N SER A 159 10.04 25.54 11.76
CA SER A 159 9.93 24.91 10.44
C SER A 159 8.55 24.31 10.13
N HIS A 160 7.68 24.16 11.14
CA HIS A 160 6.32 23.68 10.99
C HIS A 160 5.26 24.78 10.87
N LYS A 161 5.64 26.06 10.80
CA LYS A 161 4.70 27.19 10.71
C LYS A 161 3.65 27.04 9.60
N GLN A 162 4.08 26.64 8.39
CA GLN A 162 3.16 26.41 7.27
C GLN A 162 2.21 25.23 7.50
N LEU A 163 2.66 24.20 8.22
CA LEU A 163 1.80 23.06 8.59
C LEU A 163 0.76 23.50 9.62
N LEU A 164 1.15 24.30 10.62
CA LEU A 164 0.24 24.86 11.61
C LEU A 164 -0.86 25.69 10.95
N GLU A 165 -0.49 26.64 10.08
CA GLU A 165 -1.45 27.48 9.34
C GLU A 165 -2.45 26.61 8.53
N LYS A 166 -1.97 25.54 7.88
CA LYS A 166 -2.84 24.58 7.19
C LYS A 166 -3.79 23.87 8.15
N ILE A 167 -3.32 23.43 9.31
CA ILE A 167 -4.15 22.79 10.34
C ILE A 167 -5.24 23.75 10.81
N GLU A 168 -4.89 24.99 11.12
CA GLU A 168 -5.83 26.01 11.62
C GLU A 168 -6.94 26.29 10.60
N VAL A 169 -6.56 26.54 9.34
CA VAL A 169 -7.53 26.84 8.27
C VAL A 169 -8.43 25.65 7.96
N LEU A 170 -7.86 24.45 7.77
CA LEU A 170 -8.62 23.27 7.36
C LEU A 170 -9.50 22.72 8.49
N SER A 171 -9.04 22.78 9.74
CA SER A 171 -9.85 22.36 10.90
C SER A 171 -11.01 23.33 11.16
N LYS A 172 -10.80 24.63 11.00
CA LYS A 172 -11.87 25.64 11.04
C LYS A 172 -12.91 25.39 9.97
N GLY A 173 -12.48 25.16 8.73
CA GLY A 173 -13.39 24.78 7.63
C GLY A 173 -14.17 23.49 7.94
N ALA A 174 -13.52 22.48 8.51
CA ALA A 174 -14.19 21.24 8.93
C ALA A 174 -15.26 21.51 10.01
N LEU A 175 -14.93 22.32 11.03
CA LEU A 175 -15.85 22.72 12.08
C LEU A 175 -17.05 23.47 11.51
N GLU A 176 -16.82 24.41 10.58
CA GLU A 176 -17.86 25.21 9.95
C GLU A 176 -18.81 24.36 9.10
N ILE A 177 -18.25 23.53 8.21
CA ILE A 177 -19.00 22.65 7.31
C ILE A 177 -19.79 21.60 8.10
N SER A 178 -19.23 21.07 9.20
CA SER A 178 -19.95 20.15 10.08
C SER A 178 -21.17 20.80 10.74
N GLY A 179 -21.19 22.13 10.85
CA GLY A 179 -22.23 22.90 11.50
C GLY A 179 -22.29 22.71 13.01
N THR A 180 -21.19 22.29 13.65
CA THR A 180 -21.11 21.87 15.07
C THR A 180 -20.48 22.90 16.02
N GLN A 181 -20.40 24.16 15.62
CA GLN A 181 -19.79 25.27 16.39
C GLN A 181 -20.46 25.53 17.74
N ASN A 182 -21.71 25.12 17.90
CA ASN A 182 -22.43 25.24 19.17
C ASN A 182 -22.05 24.15 20.19
N ALA A 183 -21.34 23.10 19.75
CA ALA A 183 -20.91 21.98 20.57
C ALA A 183 -19.39 21.93 20.75
N PHE A 184 -18.62 22.42 19.77
CA PHE A 184 -17.15 22.38 19.78
C PHE A 184 -16.56 23.72 19.38
N ASN A 185 -15.42 24.06 19.97
CA ASN A 185 -14.62 25.23 19.61
C ASN A 185 -13.51 24.86 18.60
N GLU A 186 -12.82 25.88 18.08
CA GLU A 186 -11.73 25.71 17.13
C GLU A 186 -10.58 24.85 17.68
N GLY A 187 -10.26 24.95 18.97
CA GLY A 187 -9.20 24.15 19.60
C GLY A 187 -9.48 22.65 19.56
N ILE A 188 -10.72 22.23 19.83
CA ILE A 188 -11.15 20.82 19.70
C ILE A 188 -11.06 20.37 18.25
N ALA A 189 -11.49 21.21 17.30
CA ALA A 189 -11.41 20.88 15.88
C ALA A 189 -9.96 20.71 15.40
N GLN A 190 -9.05 21.59 15.84
CA GLN A 190 -7.60 21.48 15.56
C GLN A 190 -7.02 20.18 16.12
N GLU A 191 -7.34 19.84 17.37
CA GLU A 191 -6.90 18.59 17.99
C GLU A 191 -7.37 17.36 17.23
N ILE A 192 -8.66 17.27 16.91
CA ILE A 192 -9.20 16.14 16.12
C ILE A 192 -8.55 16.08 14.74
N PHE A 193 -8.40 17.21 14.05
CA PHE A 193 -7.80 17.26 12.73
C PHE A 193 -6.33 16.78 12.76
N ALA A 194 -5.54 17.25 13.73
CA ALA A 194 -4.15 16.85 13.90
C ALA A 194 -4.02 15.35 14.27
N LYS A 195 -4.94 14.82 15.09
CA LYS A 195 -5.02 13.37 15.37
C LYS A 195 -5.35 12.57 14.11
N VAL A 196 -6.24 13.06 13.25
CA VAL A 196 -6.55 12.42 11.96
C VAL A 196 -5.30 12.39 11.07
N LEU A 197 -4.56 13.49 10.95
CA LEU A 197 -3.32 13.52 10.15
C LEU A 197 -2.27 12.53 10.64
N THR A 198 -2.11 12.42 11.96
CA THR A 198 -1.07 11.60 12.60
C THR A 198 -1.39 10.12 12.61
N ASN A 199 -2.65 9.75 12.86
CA ASN A 199 -3.02 8.37 13.23
C ASN A 199 -3.82 7.62 12.16
N SER A 200 -4.09 8.25 11.01
CA SER A 200 -4.90 7.62 9.96
C SER A 200 -4.09 6.65 9.11
N PHE A 201 -4.68 5.49 8.82
CA PHE A 201 -4.19 4.46 7.93
C PHE A 201 -4.73 4.67 6.52
N ALA A 202 -3.98 4.21 5.51
CA ALA A 202 -4.56 4.02 4.19
C ALA A 202 -5.67 2.95 4.27
N LEU A 203 -6.89 3.31 3.85
CA LEU A 203 -7.96 2.35 3.61
C LEU A 203 -7.64 1.64 2.30
N ILE A 204 -7.56 0.31 2.33
CA ILE A 204 -7.12 -0.50 1.18
C ILE A 204 -8.11 -1.62 0.85
N THR A 205 -8.06 -2.12 -0.39
CA THR A 205 -8.70 -3.38 -0.78
C THR A 205 -7.90 -4.58 -0.22
N PRO A 206 -8.43 -5.81 -0.29
CA PRO A 206 -7.64 -7.02 -0.01
C PRO A 206 -6.39 -7.17 -0.90
N THR A 207 -6.39 -6.51 -2.06
CA THR A 207 -5.27 -6.46 -3.01
C THR A 207 -4.41 -5.21 -2.85
N TYR A 208 -4.53 -4.50 -1.72
CA TYR A 208 -3.72 -3.32 -1.37
C TYR A 208 -3.91 -2.12 -2.29
N ASP A 209 -4.99 -2.08 -3.08
CA ASP A 209 -5.35 -0.88 -3.84
C ASP A 209 -5.86 0.20 -2.86
N PRO A 210 -5.40 1.45 -2.96
CA PRO A 210 -5.84 2.52 -2.09
C PRO A 210 -7.28 2.94 -2.39
N LEU A 211 -8.07 3.08 -1.33
CA LEU A 211 -9.46 3.50 -1.37
C LEU A 211 -9.70 4.83 -0.64
N GLY A 212 -8.85 5.21 0.31
CA GLY A 212 -9.00 6.41 1.14
C GLY A 212 -8.21 6.34 2.43
N ILE A 213 -8.76 6.89 3.52
CA ILE A 213 -8.18 6.79 4.86
C ILE A 213 -9.15 6.19 5.86
N CYS A 214 -8.62 5.55 6.90
CA CYS A 214 -9.39 5.12 8.06
C CYS A 214 -8.64 5.37 9.37
N LEU A 215 -9.39 5.46 10.47
CA LEU A 215 -8.86 5.71 11.79
C LEU A 215 -9.60 4.83 12.79
N ASP A 216 -8.85 4.08 13.59
CA ASP A 216 -9.36 3.33 14.73
C ASP A 216 -8.36 3.43 15.89
N PRO A 217 -8.76 3.88 17.10
CA PRO A 217 -7.83 4.07 18.20
C PRO A 217 -7.08 2.81 18.63
N LEU A 218 -7.71 1.62 18.56
CA LEU A 218 -7.05 0.38 18.93
C LEU A 218 -5.99 0.02 17.89
N LEU A 219 -6.31 0.15 16.60
CA LEU A 219 -5.34 -0.11 15.54
C LEU A 219 -4.18 0.89 15.55
N ALA A 220 -4.47 2.18 15.81
CA ALA A 220 -3.50 3.26 15.92
C ALA A 220 -2.53 3.13 17.12
N SER A 221 -2.79 2.20 18.04
CA SER A 221 -1.88 1.90 19.16
C SER A 221 -0.69 1.02 18.77
N ALA A 222 -0.70 0.39 17.59
CA ALA A 222 0.42 -0.40 17.10
C ALA A 222 1.53 0.52 16.58
N ASN A 223 2.66 0.58 17.30
CA ASN A 223 3.77 1.46 16.98
C ASN A 223 4.54 1.05 15.72
N HIS A 224 5.42 1.96 15.27
CA HIS A 224 6.27 1.74 14.12
C HIS A 224 7.54 0.93 14.42
N SER A 225 7.90 0.02 13.52
CA SER A 225 9.27 -0.47 13.34
C SER A 225 9.61 -0.59 11.85
N CYS A 226 10.85 -0.25 11.46
CA CYS A 226 11.37 -0.58 10.12
C CYS A 226 11.68 -2.08 9.97
N ASP A 227 11.61 -2.85 11.05
CA ASP A 227 11.56 -4.32 11.05
C ASP A 227 10.25 -4.77 11.72
N PRO A 228 9.09 -4.66 11.04
CA PRO A 228 7.80 -4.93 11.66
C PRO A 228 7.62 -6.43 11.93
N ASN A 229 6.84 -6.75 12.96
CA ASN A 229 6.43 -8.12 13.28
C ASN A 229 4.94 -8.38 12.98
N ALA A 230 4.19 -7.37 12.52
CA ALA A 230 2.80 -7.48 12.13
C ALA A 230 2.47 -6.64 10.89
N PHE A 231 1.34 -6.96 10.25
CA PHE A 231 0.81 -6.23 9.09
C PHE A 231 -0.72 -6.18 9.13
N ILE A 232 -1.28 -5.19 8.42
CA ILE A 232 -2.72 -4.94 8.34
C ILE A 232 -3.25 -5.47 7.01
N VAL A 233 -4.40 -6.16 7.07
CA VAL A 233 -5.20 -6.56 5.91
C VAL A 233 -6.61 -6.02 6.09
N MET A 234 -7.20 -5.54 5.00
CA MET A 234 -8.58 -5.07 4.99
C MET A 234 -9.39 -5.84 3.95
N ASP A 235 -10.59 -6.28 4.32
CA ASP A 235 -11.54 -6.93 3.42
C ASP A 235 -12.94 -6.33 3.55
N GLY A 236 -13.22 -5.41 2.62
CA GLY A 236 -14.34 -4.50 2.78
C GLY A 236 -14.16 -3.67 4.06
N PRO A 237 -15.12 -3.66 4.99
CA PRO A 237 -14.97 -2.92 6.23
C PRO A 237 -14.16 -3.66 7.30
N GLU A 238 -13.97 -4.97 7.19
CA GLU A 238 -13.24 -5.73 8.21
C GLU A 238 -11.74 -5.43 8.11
N VAL A 239 -11.11 -5.25 9.27
CA VAL A 239 -9.67 -5.02 9.38
C VAL A 239 -9.10 -6.11 10.26
N SER A 240 -8.01 -6.73 9.82
CA SER A 240 -7.27 -7.72 10.60
C SER A 240 -5.82 -7.29 10.73
N LEU A 241 -5.27 -7.42 11.94
CA LEU A 241 -3.85 -7.29 12.22
C LEU A 241 -3.30 -8.71 12.41
N ARG A 242 -2.31 -9.09 11.62
CA ARG A 242 -1.75 -10.44 11.58
C ARG A 242 -0.26 -10.43 11.80
N ALA A 243 0.26 -11.50 12.41
CA ALA A 243 1.68 -11.64 12.67
C ALA A 243 2.46 -11.91 11.37
N LEU A 244 3.51 -11.13 11.12
CA LEU A 244 4.46 -11.37 10.04
C LEU A 244 5.53 -12.39 10.46
N LYS A 245 5.90 -12.38 11.74
CA LYS A 245 6.95 -13.20 12.37
C LYS A 245 6.43 -13.71 13.72
N ASP A 246 7.18 -14.58 14.40
CA ASP A 246 6.85 -14.96 15.78
C ASP A 246 6.84 -13.73 16.69
N ILE A 247 5.78 -13.61 17.51
CA ILE A 247 5.62 -12.59 18.54
C ILE A 247 5.46 -13.30 19.87
N LYS A 248 6.33 -13.02 20.84
CA LYS A 248 6.22 -13.62 22.19
C LYS A 248 5.16 -12.90 23.03
N GLY A 249 4.64 -13.58 24.06
CA GLY A 249 3.86 -12.92 25.10
C GLY A 249 4.63 -11.71 25.68
N ASP A 250 3.90 -10.62 25.91
CA ASP A 250 4.39 -9.31 26.35
C ASP A 250 5.38 -8.61 25.40
N GLN A 251 5.55 -9.12 24.17
CA GLN A 251 6.28 -8.39 23.12
C GLN A 251 5.36 -7.35 22.46
N GLU A 252 5.92 -6.17 22.17
CA GLU A 252 5.22 -5.12 21.43
C GLU A 252 4.96 -5.54 19.97
N VAL A 253 3.77 -5.20 19.49
CA VAL A 253 3.31 -5.43 18.12
C VAL A 253 3.63 -4.18 17.31
N PHE A 254 4.52 -4.34 16.33
CA PHE A 254 4.97 -3.28 15.44
C PHE A 254 4.50 -3.50 14.02
N ILE A 255 3.97 -2.44 13.43
CA ILE A 255 3.68 -2.33 12.00
C ILE A 255 4.65 -1.36 11.33
N SER A 256 4.69 -1.34 9.99
CA SER A 256 5.42 -0.29 9.27
C SER A 256 4.47 0.85 8.90
N TYR A 257 4.86 2.09 9.18
CA TYR A 257 4.12 3.30 8.83
C TYR A 257 4.49 3.84 7.45
N ILE A 258 5.60 3.32 6.91
CA ILE A 258 6.29 3.75 5.69
C ILE A 258 6.75 2.51 4.91
N ASP A 259 7.32 2.68 3.73
CA ASP A 259 8.02 1.59 3.04
C ASP A 259 9.38 1.32 3.71
N SER A 260 9.48 0.22 4.45
CA SER A 260 10.69 -0.18 5.17
C SER A 260 11.84 -0.62 4.25
N SER A 261 11.57 -0.83 2.95
CA SER A 261 12.59 -1.13 1.94
C SER A 261 13.35 0.10 1.44
N ASN A 262 12.91 1.31 1.78
CA ASN A 262 13.63 2.54 1.45
C ASN A 262 14.96 2.65 2.21
N PRO A 263 15.96 3.42 1.70
CA PRO A 263 17.21 3.66 2.41
C PRO A 263 17.01 4.40 3.74
N PHE A 264 17.96 4.24 4.67
CA PHE A 264 17.92 4.74 6.04
C PHE A 264 17.52 6.22 6.16
N TYR A 265 18.19 7.10 5.42
CA TYR A 265 17.91 8.53 5.50
C TYR A 265 16.52 8.89 4.97
N ARG A 266 16.02 8.19 3.94
CA ARG A 266 14.66 8.36 3.45
C ARG A 266 13.63 7.91 4.47
N ARG A 267 13.84 6.74 5.10
CA ARG A 267 12.97 6.23 6.18
C ARG A 267 12.90 7.23 7.34
N GLN A 268 14.04 7.70 7.83
CA GLN A 268 14.09 8.67 8.93
C GLN A 268 13.48 10.01 8.55
N SER A 269 13.72 10.49 7.33
CA SER A 269 13.15 11.74 6.84
C SER A 269 11.62 11.68 6.77
N GLU A 270 11.05 10.57 6.28
CA GLU A 270 9.60 10.38 6.20
C GLU A 270 8.96 10.26 7.58
N LEU A 271 9.60 9.55 8.51
CA LEU A 271 9.10 9.40 9.89
C LEU A 271 9.14 10.73 10.66
N LYS A 272 10.21 11.51 10.51
CA LYS A 272 10.33 12.83 11.14
C LYS A 272 9.31 13.83 10.58
N SER A 273 9.12 13.85 9.25
CA SER A 273 8.24 14.83 8.62
C SER A 273 6.76 14.55 8.88
N ARG A 274 6.35 13.28 8.88
CA ARG A 274 4.94 12.89 9.01
C ARG A 274 4.50 12.51 10.42
N TYR A 275 5.39 11.91 11.20
CA TYR A 275 5.07 11.35 12.52
C TYR A 275 5.89 11.97 13.65
N HIS A 276 6.77 12.93 13.34
CA HIS A 276 7.48 13.74 14.33
C HIS A 276 8.33 12.95 15.34
N PHE A 277 8.90 11.82 14.91
CA PHE A 277 9.83 11.03 15.73
C PHE A 277 11.02 10.50 14.92
N THR A 278 12.09 10.11 15.63
CA THR A 278 13.25 9.42 15.04
C THR A 278 13.16 7.95 15.40
N CYS A 279 13.20 7.05 14.42
CA CYS A 279 13.10 5.62 14.68
C CYS A 279 14.42 5.07 15.21
N ALA A 280 14.36 4.30 16.30
CA ALA A 280 15.50 3.61 16.91
C ALA A 280 15.31 2.09 16.94
N CYS A 281 14.55 1.52 15.97
CA CYS A 281 14.41 0.07 15.88
C CYS A 281 15.73 -0.62 15.48
N SER A 282 15.79 -1.94 15.61
CA SER A 282 16.97 -2.77 15.28
C SER A 282 17.56 -2.53 13.89
N ASN A 283 16.74 -2.15 12.91
CA ASN A 283 17.20 -1.77 11.57
C ASN A 283 17.81 -0.36 11.54
N CYS A 284 17.25 0.59 12.28
CA CYS A 284 17.75 1.97 12.33
C CYS A 284 18.96 2.13 13.24
N GLU A 285 19.12 1.28 14.27
CA GLU A 285 20.34 1.25 15.10
C GLU A 285 21.59 0.91 14.28
N LYS A 286 21.44 0.17 13.18
CA LYS A 286 22.52 -0.15 12.24
C LYS A 286 22.86 1.00 11.29
N GLY A 287 22.13 2.12 11.32
CA GLY A 287 22.35 3.25 10.42
C GLY A 287 22.13 2.88 8.95
N SER A 288 22.94 3.46 8.05
CA SER A 288 22.88 3.23 6.60
C SER A 288 23.79 2.08 6.15
N THR A 289 23.73 0.93 6.83
CA THR A 289 24.58 -0.24 6.57
C THR A 289 23.80 -1.49 6.16
N LEU A 290 22.48 -1.37 5.98
CA LEU A 290 21.65 -2.51 5.59
C LEU A 290 21.70 -2.73 4.07
N PRO A 291 21.31 -3.93 3.56
CA PRO A 291 21.32 -4.21 2.13
C PRO A 291 20.55 -3.20 1.27
N GLN A 292 19.49 -2.57 1.79
CA GLN A 292 18.74 -1.52 1.09
C GLN A 292 19.49 -0.19 0.96
N ASP A 293 20.55 0.03 1.75
CA ASP A 293 21.40 1.21 1.68
C ASP A 293 22.52 1.04 0.65
N GLU A 294 22.99 -0.20 0.46
CA GLU A 294 24.14 -0.55 -0.38
C GLU A 294 23.89 -0.31 -1.88
N PHE A 295 24.88 0.27 -2.54
CA PHE A 295 24.99 0.31 -3.99
C PHE A 295 25.89 -0.85 -4.47
N LEU A 296 25.74 -1.27 -5.74
CA LEU A 296 26.59 -2.30 -6.35
C LEU A 296 28.08 -1.91 -6.43
N VAL A 297 28.38 -0.63 -6.23
CA VAL A 297 29.74 -0.09 -6.24
C VAL A 297 30.07 0.46 -4.86
N SER A 298 31.13 -0.08 -4.26
CA SER A 298 31.63 0.35 -2.94
C SER A 298 32.46 1.64 -2.98
N SER A 299 32.93 2.05 -4.17
CA SER A 299 33.61 3.32 -4.37
C SER A 299 33.30 3.90 -5.75
N VAL A 300 33.05 5.21 -5.80
CA VAL A 300 32.86 5.91 -7.08
C VAL A 300 34.22 6.31 -7.62
N THR A 301 34.77 5.51 -8.52
CA THR A 301 35.97 5.86 -9.28
C THR A 301 35.68 7.01 -10.26
N LYS A 302 36.73 7.61 -10.85
CA LYS A 302 36.57 8.63 -11.92
C LYS A 302 35.69 8.12 -13.07
N TYR A 303 35.76 6.81 -13.38
CA TYR A 303 34.93 6.16 -14.39
C TYR A 303 33.43 6.28 -14.06
N TRP A 304 33.03 5.90 -12.85
CA TRP A 304 31.63 5.93 -12.43
C TRP A 304 31.08 7.36 -12.30
N ALA A 305 31.91 8.30 -11.83
CA ALA A 305 31.55 9.73 -11.83
C ALA A 305 31.33 10.26 -13.26
N SER A 306 32.18 9.90 -14.21
CA SER A 306 32.02 10.25 -15.63
C SER A 306 30.75 9.65 -16.22
N LYS A 307 30.47 8.38 -15.92
CA LYS A 307 29.26 7.68 -16.38
C LYS A 307 27.99 8.37 -15.87
N ALA A 308 27.94 8.70 -14.58
CA ALA A 308 26.81 9.41 -13.98
C ALA A 308 26.60 10.80 -14.62
N ARG A 309 27.67 11.56 -14.89
CA ARG A 309 27.58 12.86 -15.58
C ARG A 309 26.93 12.75 -16.96
N ILE A 310 27.31 11.73 -17.74
CA ILE A 310 26.74 11.49 -19.06
C ILE A 310 25.23 11.20 -18.96
N LEU A 311 24.84 10.36 -17.99
CA LEU A 311 23.44 9.99 -17.77
C LEU A 311 22.57 11.15 -17.29
N LEU A 312 23.13 12.07 -16.51
CA LEU A 312 22.39 13.21 -15.97
C LEU A 312 22.04 14.27 -17.02
N LYS A 313 22.72 14.29 -18.18
CA LYS A 313 22.47 15.19 -19.33
C LYS A 313 22.40 16.71 -18.99
N GLU A 314 22.73 17.13 -17.77
CA GLU A 314 22.68 18.53 -17.31
C GLU A 314 24.02 18.97 -16.70
N ARG A 315 24.51 20.15 -17.10
CA ARG A 315 25.73 20.80 -16.58
C ARG A 315 25.47 21.74 -15.39
N ARG A 316 24.23 21.94 -14.94
CA ARG A 316 23.92 22.90 -13.87
C ARG A 316 24.41 22.40 -12.52
N ASP A 317 24.59 23.35 -11.61
CA ASP A 317 25.24 23.21 -10.32
C ASP A 317 24.43 22.30 -9.37
N LEU A 318 24.59 20.98 -9.58
CA LEU A 318 24.02 19.89 -8.77
C LEU A 318 24.59 19.83 -7.35
N SER A 319 25.47 20.77 -6.98
CA SER A 319 26.11 20.85 -5.67
C SER A 319 25.19 21.40 -4.57
N SER A 320 24.13 22.13 -4.95
CA SER A 320 23.21 22.80 -4.02
C SER A 320 22.04 21.93 -3.52
N THR A 321 21.85 20.73 -4.08
CA THR A 321 20.60 19.95 -3.95
C THR A 321 20.67 18.76 -2.99
N ILE A 322 21.85 18.45 -2.41
CA ILE A 322 21.99 17.33 -1.47
C ILE A 322 22.24 17.88 -0.08
N GLU A 323 21.18 17.84 0.74
CA GLU A 323 21.25 18.17 2.15
C GLU A 323 21.91 17.02 2.93
N HIS A 324 22.88 17.34 3.79
CA HIS A 324 23.52 16.36 4.67
C HIS A 324 22.47 15.75 5.61
N GLY A 325 22.37 14.43 5.61
CA GLY A 325 21.33 13.72 6.37
C GLY A 325 19.91 13.82 5.80
N GLY A 326 19.73 14.46 4.64
CA GLY A 326 18.44 14.53 3.93
C GLY A 326 18.03 13.19 3.30
N PRO A 327 16.81 13.07 2.75
CA PRO A 327 16.21 11.79 2.32
C PRO A 327 17.01 11.06 1.23
N ASN A 328 17.79 11.79 0.42
CA ASN A 328 18.59 11.22 -0.65
C ASN A 328 20.08 11.08 -0.27
N TYR A 329 20.44 11.36 0.99
CA TYR A 329 21.81 11.22 1.46
C TYR A 329 22.25 9.75 1.44
N VAL A 330 23.51 9.52 1.07
CA VAL A 330 24.09 8.17 0.89
C VAL A 330 25.16 7.83 1.93
N GLY A 331 25.21 8.59 3.04
CA GLY A 331 26.06 8.30 4.19
C GLY A 331 27.50 8.83 4.13
N CYS A 332 27.86 9.60 3.10
CA CYS A 332 29.18 10.23 3.01
C CYS A 332 29.15 11.50 2.15
N ASP A 333 29.92 12.52 2.56
CA ASP A 333 30.02 13.81 1.86
C ASP A 333 31.09 13.84 0.76
N GLU A 334 31.74 12.71 0.47
CA GLU A 334 32.75 12.62 -0.59
C GLU A 334 32.16 13.06 -1.93
N LEU A 335 32.86 13.99 -2.61
CA LEU A 335 32.42 14.59 -3.88
C LEU A 335 32.04 13.53 -4.93
N ARG A 336 32.70 12.36 -4.93
CA ARG A 336 32.42 11.29 -5.88
C ARG A 336 31.12 10.54 -5.58
N LEU A 337 30.75 10.40 -4.29
CA LEU A 337 29.49 9.77 -3.87
C LEU A 337 28.27 10.70 -4.07
N ARG A 338 28.47 12.01 -4.27
CA ARG A 338 27.40 12.93 -4.64
C ARG A 338 26.66 12.52 -5.91
N TYR A 339 27.33 11.89 -6.87
CA TYR A 339 26.67 11.38 -8.08
C TYR A 339 25.64 10.28 -7.79
N MET A 340 25.91 9.41 -6.81
CA MET A 340 24.95 8.39 -6.38
C MET A 340 23.72 9.04 -5.74
N ALA A 341 23.94 10.02 -4.85
CA ALA A 341 22.85 10.77 -4.22
C ALA A 341 22.00 11.55 -5.24
N ILE A 342 22.61 12.15 -6.26
CA ILE A 342 21.89 12.84 -7.35
C ILE A 342 21.05 11.84 -8.16
N LEU A 343 21.63 10.71 -8.59
CA LEU A 343 20.91 9.70 -9.36
C LEU A 343 19.73 9.13 -8.54
N GLN A 344 19.95 8.89 -7.25
CA GLN A 344 18.92 8.47 -6.31
C GLN A 344 17.80 9.53 -6.20
N ALA A 345 18.16 10.80 -6.01
CA ALA A 345 17.21 11.90 -5.93
C ALA A 345 16.36 12.01 -7.21
N LYS A 346 17.00 11.96 -8.38
CA LYS A 346 16.33 12.00 -9.68
C LYS A 346 15.37 10.83 -9.87
N ALA A 347 15.79 9.61 -9.52
CA ALA A 347 14.97 8.43 -9.68
C ALA A 347 13.77 8.40 -8.71
N PHE A 348 13.93 8.88 -7.47
CA PHE A 348 12.80 9.03 -6.54
C PHE A 348 11.86 10.17 -6.96
N ASP A 349 12.38 11.30 -7.42
CA ASP A 349 11.57 12.42 -7.95
C ASP A 349 10.74 11.98 -9.16
N ALA A 350 11.34 11.20 -10.07
CA ALA A 350 10.62 10.59 -11.19
C ALA A 350 9.51 9.64 -10.72
N LEU A 351 9.77 8.80 -9.71
CA LEU A 351 8.75 7.92 -9.13
C LEU A 351 7.58 8.72 -8.55
N GLU A 352 7.87 9.76 -7.77
CA GLU A 352 6.84 10.60 -7.14
C GLU A 352 6.01 11.33 -8.20
N LYS A 353 6.66 12.01 -9.16
CA LYS A 353 5.97 12.69 -10.27
C LYS A 353 5.14 11.75 -11.13
N SER A 354 5.65 10.55 -11.41
CA SER A 354 4.95 9.58 -12.25
C SER A 354 3.60 9.14 -11.68
N ARG A 355 3.41 9.18 -10.35
CA ARG A 355 2.15 8.82 -9.69
C ARG A 355 1.08 9.90 -9.85
N ASP A 356 1.51 11.16 -9.95
CA ASP A 356 0.62 12.31 -10.07
C ASP A 356 0.28 12.63 -11.54
N LEU A 357 0.97 12.02 -12.51
CA LEU A 357 0.71 12.20 -13.94
C LEU A 357 -0.62 11.55 -14.37
N GLU A 358 -1.46 12.35 -15.02
CA GLU A 358 -2.70 11.92 -15.67
C GLU A 358 -2.42 11.17 -16.99
N ASP A 359 -1.44 11.64 -17.77
CA ASP A 359 -1.02 10.96 -19.01
C ASP A 359 -0.23 9.69 -18.66
N ASN A 360 -0.87 8.54 -18.90
CA ASN A 360 -0.29 7.25 -18.60
C ASN A 360 0.92 6.91 -19.49
N GLN A 361 0.96 7.36 -20.74
CA GLN A 361 2.09 7.09 -21.64
C GLN A 361 3.30 7.94 -21.26
N GLU A 362 3.08 9.20 -20.86
CA GLU A 362 4.13 10.06 -20.32
C GLU A 362 4.71 9.47 -19.03
N ALA A 363 3.85 9.02 -18.10
CA ALA A 363 4.28 8.35 -16.88
C ALA A 363 5.12 7.09 -17.15
N MET A 364 4.68 6.22 -18.07
CA MET A 364 5.45 5.03 -18.46
C MET A 364 6.81 5.38 -19.05
N THR A 365 6.88 6.41 -19.90
CA THR A 365 8.14 6.86 -20.51
C THR A 365 9.11 7.37 -19.44
N MET A 366 8.61 8.19 -18.50
CA MET A 366 9.41 8.70 -17.38
C MET A 366 9.96 7.57 -16.50
N LEU A 367 9.13 6.56 -16.21
CA LEU A 367 9.51 5.41 -15.41
C LEU A 367 10.58 4.57 -16.12
N ASP A 368 10.38 4.25 -17.39
CA ASP A 368 11.32 3.46 -18.19
C ASP A 368 12.68 4.17 -18.33
N ASP A 369 12.68 5.48 -18.64
CA ASP A 369 13.90 6.28 -18.74
C ASP A 369 14.72 6.28 -17.44
N ASN A 370 14.05 6.37 -16.28
CA ASN A 370 14.73 6.38 -14.99
C ASN A 370 15.13 4.97 -14.52
N MET A 371 14.39 3.93 -14.89
CA MET A 371 14.83 2.53 -14.72
C MET A 371 16.08 2.26 -15.56
N GLN A 372 16.09 2.71 -16.81
CA GLN A 372 17.23 2.56 -17.71
C GLN A 372 18.43 3.37 -17.22
N MET A 373 18.21 4.56 -16.65
CA MET A 373 19.27 5.31 -15.96
C MET A 373 19.85 4.51 -14.78
N CYS A 374 19.01 3.93 -13.92
CA CYS A 374 19.46 3.10 -12.80
C CYS A 374 20.30 1.91 -13.29
N TYR A 375 19.82 1.20 -14.30
CA TYR A 375 20.51 0.06 -14.90
C TYR A 375 21.84 0.48 -15.55
N GLN A 376 21.81 1.46 -16.46
CA GLN A 376 22.99 1.94 -17.18
C GLN A 376 24.03 2.54 -16.26
N SER A 377 23.64 3.11 -15.11
CA SER A 377 24.59 3.61 -14.12
C SER A 377 25.52 2.52 -13.58
N GLY A 378 25.09 1.24 -13.59
CA GLY A 378 25.78 0.13 -12.95
C GLY A 378 25.86 0.20 -11.42
N MET A 379 25.17 1.17 -10.80
CA MET A 379 25.24 1.43 -9.36
C MET A 379 24.09 0.79 -8.58
N PHE A 380 22.92 0.63 -9.19
CA PHE A 380 21.72 0.14 -8.50
C PHE A 380 21.53 -1.36 -8.70
N SER A 381 21.33 -2.09 -7.60
CA SER A 381 20.73 -3.42 -7.68
C SER A 381 19.28 -3.31 -8.14
N PRO A 382 18.76 -4.23 -8.98
CA PRO A 382 17.34 -4.28 -9.35
C PRO A 382 16.36 -4.38 -8.17
N THR A 383 16.84 -4.82 -7.00
CA THR A 383 16.08 -4.95 -5.75
C THR A 383 16.16 -3.72 -4.86
N ARG A 384 17.05 -2.76 -5.15
CA ARG A 384 17.24 -1.56 -4.34
C ARG A 384 16.22 -0.50 -4.71
N GLN A 385 15.71 0.24 -3.73
CA GLN A 385 14.91 1.44 -4.01
C GLN A 385 15.78 2.57 -4.56
N PRO A 386 15.26 3.44 -5.45
CA PRO A 386 13.92 3.41 -6.05
C PRO A 386 13.77 2.48 -7.26
N PHE A 387 14.80 1.76 -7.70
CA PHE A 387 14.74 0.94 -8.92
C PHE A 387 13.63 -0.12 -8.85
N ALA A 388 13.49 -0.79 -7.69
CA ALA A 388 12.39 -1.73 -7.47
C ALA A 388 11.00 -1.07 -7.51
N ALA A 389 10.82 0.11 -6.90
CA ALA A 389 9.56 0.84 -6.93
C ALA A 389 9.21 1.41 -8.31
N LEU A 390 10.20 1.90 -9.07
CA LEU A 390 10.00 2.32 -10.47
C LEU A 390 9.46 1.15 -11.30
N ARG A 391 10.02 -0.06 -11.13
CA ARG A 391 9.53 -1.27 -11.81
C ARG A 391 8.09 -1.62 -11.44
N LYS A 392 7.75 -1.53 -10.15
CA LYS A 392 6.38 -1.79 -9.66
C LYS A 392 5.38 -0.76 -10.21
N GLU A 393 5.75 0.51 -10.24
CA GLU A 393 4.89 1.56 -10.82
C GLU A 393 4.72 1.35 -12.32
N LEU A 394 5.79 1.03 -13.06
CA LEU A 394 5.71 0.72 -14.49
C LEU A 394 4.80 -0.48 -14.77
N TYR A 395 4.86 -1.51 -13.92
CA TYR A 395 3.93 -2.64 -13.97
C TYR A 395 2.47 -2.19 -13.83
N VAL A 396 2.14 -1.35 -12.85
CA VAL A 396 0.77 -0.83 -12.68
C VAL A 396 0.33 0.01 -13.88
N ARG A 397 1.21 0.86 -14.41
CA ARG A 397 0.93 1.72 -15.56
C ARG A 397 0.75 0.92 -16.87
N THR A 398 1.53 -0.14 -17.08
CA THR A 398 1.37 -1.04 -18.24
C THR A 398 0.06 -1.84 -18.18
N LEU A 399 -0.34 -2.31 -16.98
CA LEU A 399 -1.66 -2.92 -16.78
C LEU A 399 -2.79 -1.94 -17.13
N THR A 400 -2.67 -0.70 -16.67
CA THR A 400 -3.67 0.36 -16.93
C THR A 400 -3.75 0.72 -18.41
N ALA A 401 -2.62 0.68 -19.12
CA ALA A 401 -2.53 0.94 -20.56
C ALA A 401 -3.06 -0.19 -21.46
N GLY A 402 -3.41 -1.36 -20.91
CA GLY A 402 -3.72 -2.52 -21.73
C GLY A 402 -2.49 -3.26 -22.29
N GLN A 403 -1.28 -2.90 -21.88
CA GLN A 403 -0.02 -3.45 -22.38
C GLN A 403 0.36 -4.74 -21.63
N PHE A 404 -0.48 -5.77 -21.74
CA PHE A 404 -0.42 -6.97 -20.88
C PHE A 404 0.81 -7.84 -21.06
N VAL A 405 1.39 -7.91 -22.27
CA VAL A 405 2.66 -8.63 -22.47
C VAL A 405 3.79 -7.92 -21.73
N ALA A 406 3.86 -6.59 -21.77
CA ALA A 406 4.84 -5.82 -21.00
C ALA A 406 4.61 -6.00 -19.49
N ALA A 407 3.36 -5.95 -19.05
CA ALA A 407 3.00 -6.21 -17.65
C ALA A 407 3.40 -7.62 -17.19
N LEU A 408 3.27 -8.65 -18.04
CA LEU A 408 3.68 -10.03 -17.75
C LEU A 408 5.18 -10.11 -17.48
N MET A 409 5.98 -9.40 -18.27
CA MET A 409 7.44 -9.36 -18.10
C MET A 409 7.84 -8.62 -16.81
N GLN A 410 7.19 -7.51 -16.48
CA GLN A 410 7.47 -6.80 -15.23
C GLN A 410 7.04 -7.64 -14.02
N ALA A 411 5.87 -8.27 -14.07
CA ALA A 411 5.35 -9.13 -13.00
C ALA A 411 6.22 -10.36 -12.75
N SER A 412 6.76 -11.00 -13.80
CA SER A 412 7.68 -12.14 -13.63
C SER A 412 8.99 -11.73 -12.94
N LYS A 413 9.57 -10.58 -13.32
CA LYS A 413 10.74 -10.02 -12.63
C LYS A 413 10.45 -9.68 -11.17
N ILE A 414 9.28 -9.07 -10.90
CA ILE A 414 8.84 -8.76 -9.54
C ILE A 414 8.76 -10.05 -8.71
N HIS A 415 8.11 -11.09 -9.23
CA HIS A 415 7.91 -12.36 -8.54
C HIS A 415 9.24 -13.10 -8.24
N PHE A 416 10.13 -13.24 -9.23
CA PHE A 416 11.32 -14.09 -9.07
C PHE A 416 12.52 -13.36 -8.47
N HIS A 417 12.63 -12.04 -8.62
CA HIS A 417 13.83 -11.29 -8.28
C HIS A 417 13.63 -10.22 -7.22
N VAL A 418 12.47 -9.53 -7.22
CA VAL A 418 12.25 -8.37 -6.33
C VAL A 418 11.59 -8.79 -5.02
N ASP A 419 10.42 -9.41 -5.09
CA ASP A 419 9.62 -9.73 -3.92
C ASP A 419 10.29 -10.69 -2.93
N PRO A 420 11.03 -11.73 -3.34
CA PRO A 420 11.71 -12.60 -2.38
C PRO A 420 12.78 -11.87 -1.54
N VAL A 421 13.31 -10.75 -2.05
CA VAL A 421 14.29 -9.92 -1.34
C VAL A 421 13.60 -8.88 -0.48
N LEU A 422 12.58 -8.18 -1.01
CA LEU A 422 11.87 -7.13 -0.28
C LEU A 422 10.89 -7.68 0.76
N TYR A 423 10.30 -8.84 0.49
CA TYR A 423 9.28 -9.50 1.31
C TYR A 423 9.66 -10.99 1.51
N PRO A 424 10.64 -11.29 2.39
CA PRO A 424 11.19 -12.63 2.53
C PRO A 424 10.16 -13.69 2.94
N GLN A 425 9.14 -13.29 3.71
CA GLN A 425 8.07 -14.20 4.14
C GLN A 425 7.17 -14.56 2.95
N PRO A 426 6.99 -15.86 2.62
CA PRO A 426 6.09 -16.28 1.54
C PRO A 426 4.64 -15.82 1.71
N HIS A 427 4.17 -15.74 2.95
CA HIS A 427 2.85 -15.24 3.32
C HIS A 427 2.78 -13.72 3.49
N HIS A 428 3.83 -12.98 3.13
CA HIS A 428 3.74 -11.51 3.11
C HIS A 428 2.63 -11.10 2.12
N PRO A 429 1.70 -10.21 2.52
CA PRO A 429 0.48 -10.00 1.75
C PRO A 429 0.72 -9.41 0.36
N LEU A 430 1.68 -8.50 0.21
CA LEU A 430 2.05 -7.97 -1.12
C LEU A 430 2.55 -9.08 -2.06
N ARG A 431 3.31 -10.06 -1.55
CA ARG A 431 3.81 -11.17 -2.36
C ARG A 431 2.67 -12.08 -2.82
N VAL A 432 1.75 -12.42 -1.91
CA VAL A 432 0.54 -13.21 -2.23
C VAL A 432 -0.30 -12.49 -3.29
N VAL A 433 -0.49 -11.17 -3.16
CA VAL A 433 -1.26 -10.36 -4.11
C VAL A 433 -0.57 -10.22 -5.46
N HIS A 434 0.75 -10.02 -5.51
CA HIS A 434 1.50 -9.95 -6.76
C HIS A 434 1.43 -11.28 -7.52
N ILE A 435 1.62 -12.41 -6.83
CA ILE A 435 1.48 -13.75 -7.43
C ILE A 435 0.06 -13.95 -7.95
N TRP A 436 -0.96 -13.63 -7.15
CA TRP A 436 -2.36 -13.73 -7.56
C TRP A 436 -2.67 -12.90 -8.81
N THR A 437 -2.10 -11.69 -8.90
CA THR A 437 -2.30 -10.82 -10.06
C THR A 437 -1.58 -11.37 -11.29
N LEU A 438 -0.38 -11.91 -11.13
CA LEU A 438 0.35 -12.61 -12.18
C LEU A 438 -0.41 -13.85 -12.69
N VAL A 439 -1.00 -14.66 -11.80
CA VAL A 439 -1.86 -15.80 -12.19
C VAL A 439 -3.00 -15.35 -13.08
N LYS A 440 -3.75 -14.33 -12.66
CA LYS A 440 -4.87 -13.80 -13.47
C LYS A 440 -4.40 -13.22 -14.81
N LEU A 441 -3.25 -12.57 -14.83
CA LEU A 441 -2.67 -12.03 -16.05
C LEU A 441 -2.31 -13.13 -17.05
N ILE A 442 -1.70 -14.22 -16.58
CA ILE A 442 -1.37 -15.38 -17.41
C ILE A 442 -2.66 -16.02 -17.95
N ILE A 443 -3.64 -16.30 -17.09
CA ILE A 443 -4.92 -16.89 -17.51
C ILE A 443 -5.60 -16.03 -18.58
N TYR A 444 -5.64 -14.71 -18.38
CA TYR A 444 -6.21 -13.79 -19.36
C TYR A 444 -5.48 -13.85 -20.71
N LEU A 445 -4.15 -13.79 -20.70
CA LEU A 445 -3.34 -13.84 -21.92
C LEU A 445 -3.46 -15.17 -22.66
N VAL A 446 -3.59 -16.28 -21.94
CA VAL A 446 -3.80 -17.61 -22.53
C VAL A 446 -5.20 -17.74 -23.14
N ASN A 447 -6.24 -17.23 -22.48
CA ASN A 447 -7.60 -17.26 -23.02
C ASN A 447 -7.77 -16.39 -24.27
N GLU A 448 -6.98 -15.33 -24.39
CA GLU A 448 -6.99 -14.40 -25.52
C GLU A 448 -5.75 -14.56 -26.41
N ILE A 449 -5.15 -15.76 -26.45
CA ILE A 449 -3.81 -15.97 -27.02
C ILE A 449 -3.68 -15.53 -28.49
N ASP A 450 -4.74 -15.69 -29.29
CA ASP A 450 -4.78 -15.26 -30.69
C ASP A 450 -4.59 -13.74 -30.84
N SER A 451 -4.95 -12.97 -29.80
CA SER A 451 -4.74 -11.52 -29.73
C SER A 451 -3.33 -11.14 -29.27
N TYR A 452 -2.51 -12.11 -28.84
CA TYR A 452 -1.17 -11.89 -28.29
C TYR A 452 -0.10 -12.80 -28.93
N PRO A 453 0.30 -12.54 -30.20
CA PRO A 453 1.35 -13.31 -30.88
C PRO A 453 2.67 -13.47 -30.11
N PRO A 454 3.14 -12.50 -29.30
CA PRO A 454 4.32 -12.71 -28.45
C PRO A 454 4.15 -13.84 -27.43
N VAL A 455 2.96 -14.00 -26.86
CA VAL A 455 2.64 -15.05 -25.87
C VAL A 455 2.57 -16.40 -26.58
N GLN A 456 1.92 -16.46 -27.75
CA GLN A 456 1.90 -17.65 -28.59
C GLN A 456 3.32 -18.13 -28.94
N ASN A 457 4.19 -17.21 -29.36
CA ASN A 457 5.58 -17.51 -29.69
C ASN A 457 6.38 -18.04 -28.48
N MET A 458 6.13 -17.47 -27.29
CA MET A 458 6.70 -17.96 -26.03
C MET A 458 6.30 -19.42 -25.75
N GLN A 459 5.07 -19.83 -26.09
CA GLN A 459 4.64 -21.22 -25.94
C GLN A 459 5.23 -22.13 -27.01
N GLU A 460 5.00 -21.79 -28.29
CA GLU A 460 5.32 -22.66 -29.42
C GLU A 460 6.83 -22.81 -29.65
N LYS A 461 7.59 -21.72 -29.50
CA LYS A 461 9.04 -21.71 -29.75
C LYS A 461 9.87 -21.63 -28.48
N GLY A 462 9.36 -20.95 -27.46
CA GLY A 462 10.03 -20.83 -26.15
C GLY A 462 9.84 -22.04 -25.24
N GLY A 463 8.90 -22.93 -25.54
CA GLY A 463 8.60 -24.12 -24.73
C GLY A 463 7.89 -23.82 -23.41
N LEU A 464 7.33 -22.61 -23.27
CA LEU A 464 6.60 -22.21 -22.07
C LEU A 464 5.20 -22.83 -22.04
N ASP A 465 4.92 -23.53 -20.95
CA ASP A 465 3.60 -24.04 -20.64
C ASP A 465 2.93 -23.10 -19.62
N PHE A 466 2.27 -22.06 -20.14
CA PHE A 466 1.56 -21.09 -19.30
C PHE A 466 0.50 -21.72 -18.39
N PRO A 467 -0.28 -22.73 -18.84
CA PRO A 467 -1.15 -23.50 -17.95
C PRO A 467 -0.42 -24.11 -16.73
N VAL A 468 0.71 -24.81 -16.94
CA VAL A 468 1.55 -25.34 -15.83
C VAL A 468 2.04 -24.20 -14.92
N ILE A 469 2.52 -23.11 -15.50
CA ILE A 469 3.05 -21.96 -14.75
C ILE A 469 1.94 -21.33 -13.90
N ALA A 470 0.78 -21.04 -14.47
CA ALA A 470 -0.36 -20.45 -13.78
C ALA A 470 -0.81 -21.32 -12.60
N TYR A 471 -0.90 -22.64 -12.81
CA TYR A 471 -1.25 -23.57 -11.75
C TYR A 471 -0.20 -23.61 -10.63
N SER A 472 1.10 -23.66 -10.99
CA SER A 472 2.18 -23.66 -10.00
C SER A 472 2.20 -22.39 -9.14
N LEU A 473 1.92 -21.24 -9.73
CA LEU A 473 1.81 -19.96 -9.03
C LEU A 473 0.56 -19.94 -8.14
N LEU A 474 -0.56 -20.49 -8.61
CA LEU A 474 -1.81 -20.57 -7.85
C LEU A 474 -1.67 -21.43 -6.60
N LEU A 475 -0.95 -22.56 -6.69
CA LEU A 475 -0.58 -23.37 -5.52
C LEU A 475 0.23 -22.58 -4.50
N GLN A 476 1.14 -21.68 -4.94
CA GLN A 476 1.85 -20.79 -4.02
C GLN A 476 0.91 -19.80 -3.33
N VAL A 477 -0.06 -19.22 -4.04
CA VAL A 477 -1.06 -18.32 -3.44
C VAL A 477 -1.89 -19.09 -2.42
N GLU A 478 -2.42 -20.26 -2.79
CA GLU A 478 -3.26 -21.10 -1.93
C GLU A 478 -2.56 -21.50 -0.63
N ALA A 479 -1.30 -21.93 -0.72
CA ALA A 479 -0.50 -22.33 0.44
C ALA A 479 -0.24 -21.18 1.43
N ASN A 480 -0.38 -19.92 1.01
CA ASN A 480 0.00 -18.75 1.79
C ASN A 480 -1.16 -17.81 2.13
N VAL A 481 -2.29 -17.88 1.41
CA VAL A 481 -3.40 -16.93 1.55
C VAL A 481 -4.06 -16.98 2.92
N GLU A 482 -4.09 -18.13 3.58
CA GLU A 482 -4.64 -18.25 4.93
C GLU A 482 -3.83 -17.46 5.96
N LYS A 483 -2.50 -17.57 5.92
CA LYS A 483 -1.60 -16.80 6.79
C LYS A 483 -1.58 -15.32 6.43
N SER A 484 -1.74 -15.01 5.14
CA SER A 484 -1.74 -13.66 4.64
C SER A 484 -3.04 -12.92 4.96
N HIS A 485 -4.19 -13.42 4.52
CA HIS A 485 -5.48 -12.71 4.59
C HIS A 485 -6.47 -13.34 5.57
N GLY A 486 -6.25 -14.59 5.97
CA GLY A 486 -7.18 -15.37 6.77
C GLY A 486 -8.09 -16.26 5.92
N LYS A 487 -8.28 -17.50 6.36
CA LYS A 487 -9.10 -18.52 5.67
C LYS A 487 -10.51 -18.06 5.31
N SER A 488 -11.16 -17.30 6.20
CA SER A 488 -12.53 -16.81 6.03
C SER A 488 -12.64 -15.50 5.24
N SER A 489 -11.51 -14.88 4.85
CA SER A 489 -11.54 -13.66 4.04
C SER A 489 -12.14 -13.93 2.66
N ARG A 490 -12.82 -12.93 2.07
CA ARG A 490 -13.34 -13.04 0.70
C ARG A 490 -12.23 -13.24 -0.31
N PHE A 491 -11.07 -12.63 -0.06
CA PHE A 491 -9.89 -12.84 -0.90
C PHE A 491 -9.44 -14.30 -0.89
N ALA A 492 -9.30 -14.94 0.28
CA ALA A 492 -8.98 -16.36 0.37
C ALA A 492 -10.04 -17.24 -0.31
N GLN A 493 -11.33 -16.95 -0.11
CA GLN A 493 -12.42 -17.69 -0.76
C GLN A 493 -12.40 -17.55 -2.28
N MET A 494 -12.01 -16.40 -2.81
CA MET A 494 -11.80 -16.18 -4.25
C MET A 494 -10.62 -17.00 -4.78
N VAL A 495 -9.51 -17.04 -4.03
CA VAL A 495 -8.34 -17.86 -4.38
C VAL A 495 -8.70 -19.33 -4.43
N TYR A 496 -9.35 -19.88 -3.38
CA TYR A 496 -9.73 -21.29 -3.33
C TYR A 496 -10.67 -21.68 -4.48
N ARG A 497 -11.67 -20.84 -4.78
CA ARG A 497 -12.59 -21.10 -5.90
C ARG A 497 -11.84 -21.17 -7.23
N LYS A 498 -10.94 -20.22 -7.48
CA LYS A 498 -10.16 -20.19 -8.72
C LYS A 498 -9.16 -21.35 -8.80
N ALA A 499 -8.57 -21.76 -7.68
CA ALA A 499 -7.70 -22.93 -7.60
C ALA A 499 -8.44 -24.20 -8.02
N GLU A 500 -9.65 -24.41 -7.51
CA GLU A 500 -10.48 -25.56 -7.89
C GLU A 500 -10.93 -25.51 -9.36
N GLU A 501 -11.29 -24.34 -9.87
CA GLU A 501 -11.64 -24.16 -11.29
C GLU A 501 -10.47 -24.52 -12.21
N VAL A 502 -9.29 -23.93 -11.99
CA VAL A 502 -8.09 -24.20 -12.80
C VAL A 502 -7.67 -25.66 -12.67
N LYS A 503 -7.74 -26.25 -11.47
CA LYS A 503 -7.47 -27.68 -11.25
C LYS A 503 -8.42 -28.55 -12.08
N SER A 504 -9.72 -28.24 -12.08
CA SER A 504 -10.71 -28.95 -12.87
C SER A 504 -10.42 -28.86 -14.37
N ASP A 505 -10.12 -27.66 -14.87
CA ASP A 505 -9.86 -27.41 -16.29
C ASP A 505 -8.60 -28.13 -16.80
N LEU A 506 -7.52 -28.14 -16.01
CA LEU A 506 -6.26 -28.80 -16.39
C LEU A 506 -6.34 -30.33 -16.38
N THR A 507 -7.23 -30.89 -15.57
CA THR A 507 -7.28 -32.34 -15.32
C THR A 507 -8.45 -33.02 -15.99
N GLY A 508 -9.47 -32.28 -16.41
CA GLY A 508 -10.77 -32.85 -16.76
C GLY A 508 -11.36 -33.71 -15.63
N GLY A 509 -10.98 -33.43 -14.37
CA GLY A 509 -11.35 -34.23 -13.20
C GLY A 509 -10.44 -35.44 -12.90
N ASN A 510 -9.35 -35.65 -13.63
CA ASN A 510 -8.43 -36.78 -13.42
C ASN A 510 -7.17 -36.38 -12.63
N GLU A 511 -7.12 -36.74 -11.34
CA GLU A 511 -6.00 -36.40 -10.45
C GLU A 511 -4.65 -37.05 -10.81
N VAL A 512 -4.62 -38.09 -11.66
CA VAL A 512 -3.36 -38.69 -12.12
C VAL A 512 -2.57 -37.70 -12.99
N ILE A 513 -3.27 -36.85 -13.73
CA ILE A 513 -2.65 -35.83 -14.59
C ILE A 513 -1.89 -34.80 -13.73
N LEU A 514 -2.40 -34.47 -12.53
CA LEU A 514 -1.76 -33.53 -11.59
C LEU A 514 -0.38 -33.96 -11.13
N LYS A 515 -0.14 -35.26 -10.95
CA LYS A 515 1.20 -35.74 -10.57
C LYS A 515 2.23 -35.42 -11.66
N GLY A 516 1.86 -35.53 -12.94
CA GLY A 516 2.72 -35.17 -14.06
C GLY A 516 3.04 -33.67 -14.11
N PHE A 517 2.12 -32.79 -13.70
CA PHE A 517 2.36 -31.35 -13.65
C PHE A 517 3.49 -30.99 -12.67
N SER A 518 3.57 -31.66 -11.52
CA SER A 518 4.56 -31.36 -10.48
C SER A 518 6.01 -31.53 -10.95
N GLU A 519 6.27 -32.52 -11.81
CA GLU A 519 7.59 -32.79 -12.40
C GLU A 519 7.99 -31.73 -13.44
N CYS A 520 7.00 -31.06 -14.05
CA CYS A 520 7.19 -30.03 -15.06
C CYS A 520 7.39 -28.61 -14.50
N ILE A 521 7.10 -28.36 -13.21
CA ILE A 521 7.13 -27.00 -12.62
C ILE A 521 8.53 -26.39 -12.70
N GLU A 522 9.55 -27.10 -12.21
CA GLU A 522 10.90 -26.58 -12.08
C GLU A 522 11.54 -26.24 -13.45
N PRO A 523 11.43 -27.09 -14.49
CA PRO A 523 11.82 -26.70 -15.86
C PRO A 523 11.09 -25.44 -16.36
N GLN A 524 9.77 -25.36 -16.15
CA GLN A 524 8.96 -24.23 -16.60
C GLN A 524 9.31 -22.93 -15.87
N TRP A 525 9.63 -22.98 -14.57
CA TRP A 525 10.11 -21.81 -13.83
C TRP A 525 11.43 -21.28 -14.36
N ARG A 526 12.37 -22.16 -14.75
CA ARG A 526 13.64 -21.72 -15.34
C ARG A 526 13.42 -21.01 -16.66
N LEU A 527 12.59 -21.57 -17.53
CA LEU A 527 12.22 -20.94 -18.80
C LEU A 527 11.50 -19.61 -18.57
N PHE A 528 10.53 -19.57 -17.66
CA PHE A 528 9.73 -18.36 -17.42
C PHE A 528 10.56 -17.23 -16.83
N LYS A 529 11.47 -17.57 -15.91
CA LYS A 529 12.46 -16.63 -15.34
C LYS A 529 13.39 -16.08 -16.42
N GLN A 530 13.83 -16.91 -17.38
CA GLN A 530 14.64 -16.45 -18.51
C GLN A 530 13.84 -15.60 -19.50
N ALA A 531 12.62 -15.98 -19.83
CA ALA A 531 11.75 -15.21 -20.74
C ALA A 531 11.48 -13.79 -20.20
N GLY A 532 11.35 -13.63 -18.88
CA GLY A 532 11.27 -12.32 -18.23
C GLY A 532 12.48 -11.41 -18.49
N THR A 533 13.63 -11.95 -18.91
CA THR A 533 14.82 -11.16 -19.29
C THR A 533 14.87 -10.75 -20.76
N TRP A 534 13.98 -11.27 -21.60
CA TRP A 534 14.04 -11.09 -23.07
C TRP A 534 13.39 -9.80 -23.58
N LEU A 535 12.69 -9.04 -22.72
CA LEU A 535 12.04 -7.77 -23.08
C LEU A 535 12.27 -6.72 -21.99
N PHE A 536 13.10 -5.73 -22.34
CA PHE A 536 13.49 -4.53 -21.58
C PHE A 536 14.23 -4.81 -20.26
N CYS A 537 15.15 -3.91 -19.87
CA CYS A 537 16.06 -4.10 -18.74
C CYS A 537 15.34 -4.19 -17.36
#